data_AF-A0A0D0CLT9-F1
#
_entry.id   AF-A0A0D0CLT9-F1
#
_cell.length_a   1.000
_cell.length_b   1.000
_cell.length_c   1.000
_cell.angle_alpha   90.00
_cell.angle_beta   90.00
_cell.angle_gamma   90.00
#
_symmetry.space_group_name_H-M   'P 1'
#
loop_
_entity.id
_entity.type
_entity.pdbx_description
1 polymer ?
#
loop_
_entity_poly.entity_id
_entity_poly.type
_entity_poly.pdbx_seq_one_letter_code
_entity_poly.pdbx_strand_id
1 'polypeptide(L)'
;IVAWCTDASGESAKMRCLLVQKMPHLVVVDCWAHQINLIVGDIFKIKHHFVQIINDTLEVVKWFNNHGQALGLLQDAQMAKFGQILALILPVLTRWTSHYLS
;
A
#
# COMPACT_ATOMS: atom_id res chain seq x y z
N ILE A 1 -0.58 -29.09 -4.00
CA ILE A 1 -0.06 -27.72 -3.76
C ILE A 1 1.35 -27.69 -4.32
N VAL A 2 1.71 -26.71 -5.16
CA VAL A 2 3.03 -26.63 -5.80
C VAL A 2 3.89 -25.49 -5.26
N ALA A 3 3.26 -24.50 -4.62
CA ALA A 3 3.94 -23.36 -4.02
C ALA A 3 3.21 -22.84 -2.78
N TRP A 4 3.94 -22.10 -1.94
CA TRP A 4 3.42 -21.44 -0.75
C TRP A 4 4.00 -20.03 -0.60
N CYS A 5 3.14 -19.05 -0.35
CA CYS A 5 3.51 -17.63 -0.32
C CYS A 5 3.12 -17.03 1.04
N THR A 6 4.06 -16.35 1.70
CA THR A 6 3.84 -15.63 2.97
C THR A 6 4.53 -14.27 2.97
N ASP A 7 4.21 -13.40 3.93
CA ASP A 7 4.93 -12.13 4.09
C ASP A 7 6.43 -12.34 4.39
N ALA A 8 7.20 -11.25 4.39
CA ALA A 8 8.65 -11.31 4.62
C ALA A 8 9.04 -11.10 6.09
N SER A 9 8.11 -11.32 7.02
CA SER A 9 8.44 -11.28 8.45
C SER A 9 9.47 -12.36 8.80
N GLY A 10 10.24 -12.13 9.87
CA GLY A 10 11.24 -13.11 10.32
C GLY A 10 10.63 -14.48 10.65
N GLU A 11 9.43 -14.49 11.22
CA GLU A 11 8.67 -15.71 11.51
C GLU A 11 8.27 -16.45 10.23
N SER A 12 7.76 -15.71 9.23
CA SER A 12 7.46 -16.27 7.91
C SER A 12 8.70 -16.79 7.19
N ALA A 13 9.84 -16.11 7.29
CA ALA A 13 11.09 -16.59 6.71
C ALA A 13 11.51 -17.94 7.34
N LYS A 14 11.47 -18.04 8.68
CA LYS A 14 11.77 -19.30 9.38
C LYS A 14 10.79 -20.41 9.02
N MET A 15 9.50 -20.09 8.95
CA MET A 15 8.45 -21.02 8.56
C MET A 15 8.69 -21.57 7.14
N ARG A 16 9.05 -20.73 6.16
CA ARG A 16 9.39 -21.17 4.81
C ARG A 16 10.61 -22.10 4.79
N CYS A 17 11.66 -21.78 5.54
CA CYS A 17 12.84 -22.64 5.67
C CYS A 17 12.47 -24.04 6.21
N LEU A 18 11.69 -24.09 7.29
CA LEU A 18 11.22 -25.35 7.87
C LEU A 18 10.27 -26.11 6.92
N LEU A 19 9.47 -25.38 6.13
CA LEU A 19 8.53 -25.96 5.18
C LEU A 19 9.26 -26.67 4.04
N VAL A 20 10.32 -26.06 3.47
CA VAL A 20 11.14 -26.68 2.43
C VAL A 20 11.88 -27.91 2.95
N GLN A 21 12.34 -27.89 4.21
CA GLN A 21 12.96 -29.07 4.84
C GLN A 21 11.97 -30.24 4.94
N LYS A 22 10.70 -29.97 5.26
CA LYS A 22 9.64 -31.00 5.35
C LYS A 22 9.09 -31.41 3.99
N MET A 23 9.04 -30.49 3.04
CA MET A 23 8.46 -30.68 1.71
C MET A 23 9.35 -30.05 0.62
N PRO A 24 10.45 -30.73 0.23
CA PRO A 24 11.44 -30.18 -0.70
C PRO A 24 10.90 -29.91 -2.12
N HIS A 25 9.77 -30.52 -2.47
CA HIS A 25 9.10 -30.33 -3.77
C HIS A 25 8.28 -29.04 -3.83
N LEU A 26 8.11 -28.33 -2.72
CA LEU A 26 7.30 -27.13 -2.63
C LEU A 26 8.15 -25.88 -2.89
N VAL A 27 7.68 -25.01 -3.80
CA VAL A 27 8.29 -23.69 -4.00
C VAL A 27 7.79 -22.73 -2.93
N VAL A 28 8.68 -22.14 -2.13
CA VAL A 28 8.30 -21.14 -1.13
C VAL A 28 8.77 -19.75 -1.56
N VAL A 29 7.89 -18.76 -1.52
CA VAL A 29 8.17 -17.39 -1.97
C VAL A 29 7.70 -16.35 -0.99
N ASP A 30 8.36 -15.19 -1.03
CA ASP A 30 7.89 -13.98 -0.38
C ASP A 30 6.69 -13.38 -1.11
N CYS A 31 5.79 -12.77 -0.33
CA CYS A 31 4.67 -12.02 -0.85
C CYS A 31 5.16 -10.78 -1.59
N TRP A 32 4.89 -10.75 -2.89
CA TRP A 32 5.33 -9.66 -3.76
C TRP A 32 4.76 -8.30 -3.34
N ALA A 33 3.52 -8.26 -2.88
CA ALA A 33 2.90 -7.04 -2.36
C ALA A 33 3.63 -6.49 -1.13
N HIS A 34 4.11 -7.38 -0.24
CA HIS A 34 4.88 -6.97 0.92
C HIS A 34 6.28 -6.48 0.53
N GLN A 35 6.95 -7.16 -0.41
CA GLN A 35 8.26 -6.75 -0.93
C GLN A 35 8.23 -5.36 -1.58
N ILE A 36 7.20 -5.07 -2.39
CA ILE A 36 7.01 -3.73 -2.97
C ILE A 36 6.80 -2.68 -1.88
N ASN A 37 6.00 -2.98 -0.85
CA ASN A 37 5.79 -2.07 0.26
C ASN A 37 7.12 -1.73 0.99
N LEU A 38 8.00 -2.70 1.17
CA LEU A 38 9.34 -2.47 1.74
C LEU A 38 10.19 -1.56 0.86
N ILE A 39 10.24 -1.83 -0.45
CA ILE A 39 11.00 -1.03 -1.42
C ILE A 39 10.50 0.43 -1.42
N VAL A 40 9.18 0.64 -1.47
CA VAL A 40 8.59 1.98 -1.43
C VAL A 40 8.91 2.68 -0.11
N GLY A 41 8.81 1.97 1.01
CA GLY A 41 9.21 2.48 2.32
C GLY A 41 10.68 2.92 2.35
N ASP A 42 11.58 2.16 1.74
CA ASP A 42 13.00 2.50 1.67
C ASP A 42 13.27 3.70 0.75
N ILE A 43 12.57 3.81 -0.38
CA ILE A 43 12.63 5.00 -1.25
C ILE A 43 12.24 6.26 -0.46
N PHE A 44 11.18 6.19 0.35
CA PHE A 44 10.76 7.31 1.18
C PHE A 44 11.78 7.67 2.26
N LYS A 45 12.47 6.70 2.87
CA LYS A 45 13.55 6.98 3.83
C LYS A 45 14.74 7.71 3.21
N ILE A 46 15.07 7.44 1.95
CA ILE A 46 16.24 8.03 1.27
C ILE A 46 16.00 9.50 0.91
N LYS A 47 14.75 9.88 0.61
CA LYS A 47 14.44 11.21 0.10
C LYS A 47 13.45 11.95 0.99
N HIS A 48 13.98 12.73 1.93
CA HIS A 48 13.22 13.54 2.88
C HIS A 48 12.12 14.41 2.26
N HIS A 49 12.30 14.89 1.03
CA HIS A 49 11.28 15.68 0.33
C HIS A 49 9.99 14.88 0.05
N PHE A 50 10.10 13.59 -0.28
CA PHE A 50 8.90 12.77 -0.53
C PHE A 50 8.12 12.48 0.75
N VAL A 51 8.80 12.39 1.90
CA VAL A 51 8.13 12.23 3.20
C VAL A 51 7.24 13.43 3.51
N GLN A 52 7.71 14.65 3.23
CA GLN A 52 6.92 15.86 3.41
C GLN A 52 5.69 15.86 2.51
N ILE A 53 5.89 15.63 1.20
CA ILE A 53 4.78 15.57 0.23
C ILE A 53 3.73 14.52 0.65
N ILE A 54 4.15 13.33 1.05
CA ILE A 54 3.25 12.26 1.50
C ILE A 54 2.49 12.70 2.75
N ASN A 55 3.15 13.33 3.73
CA ASN A 55 2.49 13.80 4.94
C ASN A 55 1.45 14.89 4.65
N ASP A 56 1.77 15.85 3.79
CA ASP A 56 0.84 16.90 3.38
C ASP A 56 -0.35 16.30 2.61
N THR A 57 -0.08 15.34 1.71
CA THR A 57 -1.12 14.62 0.96
C THR A 57 -2.04 13.84 1.91
N LEU A 58 -1.47 13.18 2.91
CA LEU A 58 -2.21 12.46 3.94
C LEU A 58 -3.11 13.40 4.74
N GLU A 59 -2.63 14.59 5.08
CA GLU A 59 -3.41 15.60 5.79
C GLU A 59 -4.62 16.04 4.96
N VAL A 60 -4.41 16.37 3.68
CA VAL A 60 -5.48 16.77 2.75
C VAL A 60 -6.52 15.65 2.60
N VAL A 61 -6.09 14.43 2.33
CA VAL A 61 -6.98 13.27 2.16
C VAL A 61 -7.78 13.01 3.43
N LYS A 62 -7.14 13.03 4.61
CA LYS A 62 -7.82 12.87 5.90
C LYS A 62 -8.83 13.99 6.15
N TRP A 63 -8.47 15.23 5.84
CA TRP A 63 -9.34 16.37 6.08
C TRP A 63 -10.61 16.25 5.24
N PHE A 64 -10.50 16.01 3.93
CA PHE A 64 -11.68 15.84 3.07
C PHE A 64 -12.54 14.64 3.48
N ASN A 65 -11.93 13.49 3.76
CA ASN A 65 -12.68 12.30 4.16
C ASN A 65 -13.43 12.47 5.50
N ASN A 66 -13.01 13.41 6.35
CA ASN A 66 -13.70 13.75 7.61
C ASN A 66 -14.68 14.92 7.51
N HIS A 67 -14.74 15.64 6.37
CA HIS A 67 -15.60 16.81 6.17
C HIS A 67 -16.54 16.61 4.99
N GLY A 68 -17.69 15.97 5.24
CA GLY A 68 -18.63 15.54 4.19
C GLY A 68 -19.12 16.63 3.25
N GLN A 69 -19.33 17.86 3.73
CA GLN A 69 -19.73 18.99 2.86
C GLN A 69 -18.61 19.39 1.90
N ALA A 70 -17.38 19.51 2.40
CA ALA A 70 -16.24 19.85 1.58
C ALA A 70 -15.90 18.73 0.58
N LEU A 71 -16.08 17.47 0.99
CA LEU A 71 -15.96 16.32 0.09
C LEU A 71 -17.00 16.38 -1.03
N GLY A 72 -18.26 16.71 -0.73
CA GLY A 72 -19.30 16.89 -1.75
C GLY A 72 -18.94 17.96 -2.77
N LEU A 73 -18.47 19.13 -2.32
CA LEU A 73 -17.99 20.20 -3.20
C LEU A 73 -16.81 19.76 -4.08
N LEU A 74 -15.89 18.97 -3.52
CA LEU A 74 -14.77 18.42 -4.28
C LEU A 74 -15.25 17.42 -5.35
N GLN A 75 -16.22 16.56 -5.00
CA GLN A 75 -16.81 15.59 -5.94
C GLN A 75 -17.52 16.28 -7.10
N ASP A 76 -18.27 17.35 -6.83
CA ASP A 76 -18.91 18.16 -7.87
C ASP A 76 -17.86 18.80 -8.80
N ALA A 77 -16.78 19.34 -8.23
CA ALA A 77 -15.68 19.91 -9.01
C ALA A 77 -14.95 18.83 -9.85
N GLN A 78 -14.75 17.63 -9.31
CA GLN A 78 -14.17 16.49 -10.03
C GLN A 78 -15.08 16.05 -11.18
N MET A 79 -16.38 15.95 -10.95
CA MET A 79 -17.35 15.60 -11.99
C MET A 79 -17.35 16.63 -13.12
N ALA A 80 -17.36 17.92 -12.80
CA ALA A 80 -17.33 18.99 -13.79
C ALA A 80 -16.04 19.01 -14.62
N LYS A 81 -14.90 18.69 -14.00
CA LYS A 81 -13.58 18.78 -14.65
C LYS A 81 -13.16 17.50 -15.38
N PHE A 82 -13.47 16.34 -14.79
CA PHE A 82 -12.95 15.05 -15.25
C PHE A 82 -14.04 14.10 -15.74
N GLY A 83 -15.33 14.43 -15.56
CA GLY A 83 -16.45 13.54 -15.91
C GLY A 83 -16.57 12.30 -15.02
N GLN A 84 -15.79 12.23 -13.93
CA GLN A 84 -15.81 11.14 -12.97
C GLN A 84 -15.36 11.63 -11.60
N ILE A 85 -15.85 10.96 -10.56
CA ILE A 85 -15.44 11.18 -9.17
C ILE A 85 -14.37 10.15 -8.82
N LEU A 86 -13.21 10.61 -8.37
CA LEU A 86 -12.15 9.74 -7.86
C LEU A 86 -12.21 9.71 -6.33
N ALA A 87 -12.07 8.52 -5.75
CA ALA A 87 -12.04 8.36 -4.30
C ALA A 87 -10.69 8.82 -3.74
N LEU A 88 -10.72 9.54 -2.62
CA LEU A 88 -9.52 9.87 -1.86
C LEU A 88 -9.16 8.69 -0.94
N ILE A 89 -8.28 7.82 -1.43
CA ILE A 89 -7.91 6.58 -0.72
C ILE A 89 -6.80 6.89 0.28
N LEU A 90 -7.01 6.53 1.55
CA LEU A 90 -5.91 6.54 2.52
C LEU A 90 -4.97 5.38 2.24
N PRO A 91 -3.65 5.61 2.24
CA PRO A 91 -2.71 4.52 2.12
C PRO A 91 -2.81 3.61 3.35
N VAL A 92 -2.95 2.31 3.09
CA VAL A 92 -2.97 1.26 4.10
C VAL A 92 -1.74 0.38 3.89
N LEU A 93 -0.93 0.23 4.94
CA LEU A 93 0.31 -0.58 4.93
C LEU A 93 0.12 -2.01 4.39
N THR A 94 -1.08 -2.57 4.51
CA THR A 94 -1.40 -3.94 4.08
C THR A 94 -1.94 -4.05 2.65
N ARG A 95 -2.26 -2.94 1.99
CA ARG A 95 -2.79 -2.92 0.61
C ARG A 95 -2.07 -1.87 -0.22
N TRP A 96 -0.88 -2.21 -0.70
CA TRP A 96 0.02 -1.32 -1.46
C TRP A 96 -0.62 -0.49 -2.58
N THR A 97 -1.66 -0.99 -3.27
CA THR A 97 -2.36 -0.21 -4.31
C THR A 97 -2.97 1.08 -3.77
N SER A 98 -3.24 1.17 -2.47
CA SER A 98 -3.76 2.39 -1.88
C SER A 98 -2.83 3.57 -2.06
N HIS A 99 -1.49 3.40 -2.02
CA HIS A 99 -0.51 4.48 -2.26
C HIS A 99 -0.42 4.90 -3.73
N TYR A 100 -0.74 4.00 -4.65
CA TYR A 100 -0.73 4.27 -6.10
C TYR A 100 -2.08 4.85 -6.57
N LEU A 101 -3.16 4.49 -5.89
CA LEU A 101 -4.54 4.90 -6.20
C LEU A 101 -5.02 6.09 -5.33
N SER A 102 -4.16 6.63 -4.42
CA SER A 102 -4.41 7.92 -3.75
C SER A 102 -4.04 9.07 -4.68
#